data_AF-A0A0E3K8A1-F1
#
_entry.id   AF-A0A0E3K8A1-F1
#
_cell.length_a   1.000
_cell.length_b   1.000
_cell.length_c   1.000
_cell.angle_alpha   90.00
_cell.angle_beta   90.00
_cell.angle_gamma   90.00
#
_symmetry.space_group_name_H-M   'P 1'
#
loop_
_entity.id
_entity.type
_entity.pdbx_description
1 polymer ?
#
loop_
_entity_poly.entity_id
_entity_poly.type
_entity_poly.pdbx_seq_one_letter_code
_entity_poly.pdbx_strand_id
1 'polypeptide(L)' 'MRKVVSVRLREDILRDVDMYTRKLGLNSRTEFIKQAIEFYIKNKG' A
#
# COMPACT_ATOMS: atom_id res chain seq x y z
N MET A 1 19.10 4.00 -6.58
CA MET A 1 18.82 4.45 -5.19
C MET A 1 17.38 4.14 -4.85
N ARG A 2 17.13 3.39 -3.77
CA ARG A 2 15.76 3.21 -3.26
C ARG A 2 15.30 4.52 -2.63
N LYS A 3 14.27 5.16 -3.21
CA LYS A 3 13.64 6.34 -2.61
C LYS A 3 12.75 5.86 -1.46
N VAL A 4 12.86 6.49 -0.30
CA VAL A 4 12.08 6.16 0.91
C VAL A 4 11.35 7.43 1.33
N VAL A 5 10.06 7.30 1.65
CA VAL A 5 9.20 8.38 2.10
C VAL A 5 8.48 7.91 3.35
N SER A 6 8.37 8.79 4.34
CA SER A 6 7.53 8.56 5.52
C SER A 6 6.20 9.27 5.35
N VAL A 7 5.10 8.56 5.61
CA VAL A 7 3.74 9.11 5.53
C VAL A 7 3.02 8.84 6.85
N ARG A 8 2.14 9.77 7.24
CA ARG A 8 1.26 9.59 8.40
C ARG A 8 -0.12 9.17 7.90
N LEU A 9 -0.60 8.04 8.41
CA LEU A 9 -1.93 7.52 8.12
C LEU A 9 -2.71 7.36 9.42
N ARG A 10 -4.03 7.33 9.31
CA ARG A 10 -4.88 6.95 10.43
C ARG A 10 -4.68 5.46 10.76
N GLU A 11 -4.87 5.11 12.02
CA GLU A 11 -4.59 3.76 12.54
C GLU A 11 -5.48 2.68 11.91
N ASP A 12 -6.75 2.99 11.67
CA ASP A 12 -7.69 2.14 10.94
C ASP A 12 -7.18 1.80 9.53
N ILE A 13 -6.69 2.81 8.80
CA ILE A 13 -6.12 2.62 7.47
C ILE A 13 -4.84 1.77 7.51
N LEU A 14 -4.01 1.93 8.54
CA LEU A 14 -2.82 1.08 8.70
C LEU A 14 -3.18 -0.38 8.94
N ARG A 15 -4.24 -0.65 9.71
CA ARG A 15 -4.75 -2.01 9.94
C ARG A 15 -5.29 -2.64 8.66
N ASP A 16 -6.00 -1.88 7.85
CA ASP A 16 -6.48 -2.36 6.56
C ASP A 16 -5.30 -2.69 5.63
N VAL A 17 -4.30 -1.79 5.55
CA VAL A 17 -3.07 -2.04 4.79
C VAL A 17 -2.40 -3.34 5.23
N ASP A 18 -2.26 -3.57 6.54
CA ASP A 18 -1.69 -4.82 7.08
C ASP A 18 -2.51 -6.06 6.73
N MET A 19 -3.83 -5.98 6.92
CA MET A 19 -4.74 -7.07 6.60
C MET A 19 -4.64 -7.46 5.13
N TYR A 20 -4.70 -6.48 4.22
CA TYR A 20 -4.64 -6.75 2.78
C TYR A 20 -3.24 -7.16 2.32
N THR A 21 -2.17 -6.63 2.93
CA THR A 21 -0.80 -7.11 2.66
C THR A 21 -0.70 -8.61 2.94
N ARG A 22 -1.24 -9.08 4.08
CA ARG A 22 -1.25 -10.52 4.43
C ARG A 22 -2.18 -11.33 3.54
N LYS A 23 -3.40 -10.83 3.29
CA LYS A 23 -4.42 -11.52 2.49
C LYS A 23 -3.96 -11.79 1.06
N LEU A 24 -3.15 -10.89 0.51
CA LEU A 24 -2.58 -11.00 -0.84
C LEU A 24 -1.22 -11.73 -0.86
N GLY A 25 -0.72 -12.18 0.30
CA GLY A 25 0.58 -12.86 0.38
C GLY A 25 1.77 -11.98 0.00
N LEU A 26 1.67 -10.67 0.19
CA LEU A 26 2.71 -9.72 -0.17
C LEU A 26 3.78 -9.64 0.92
N ASN A 27 5.03 -9.37 0.52
CA ASN A 27 6.17 -9.39 1.43
C ASN A 27 6.26 -8.11 2.28
N SER A 28 5.62 -7.01 1.84
CA SER A 28 5.69 -5.74 2.56
C SER A 28 4.51 -4.81 2.25
N ARG A 29 4.24 -3.90 3.20
CA ARG A 29 3.29 -2.78 3.00
C ARG A 29 3.65 -1.93 1.78
N THR A 30 4.94 -1.79 1.46
CA THR A 30 5.39 -1.03 0.28
C THR A 30 4.91 -1.67 -1.01
N GLU A 31 4.95 -3.00 -1.12
CA GLU A 31 4.43 -3.70 -2.31
C GLU A 31 2.92 -3.48 -2.45
N PHE A 32 2.18 -3.62 -1.35
CA PHE A 32 0.74 -3.36 -1.33
C PHE A 32 0.42 -1.93 -1.78
N ILE A 33 1.07 -0.93 -1.18
CA ILE A 33 0.82 0.48 -1.51
C ILE A 33 1.15 0.79 -2.97
N LYS A 34 2.22 0.21 -3.53
CA LYS A 34 2.54 0.36 -4.96
C LYS A 34 1.43 -0.16 -5.85
N GLN A 35 0.96 -1.39 -5.61
CA GLN A 35 -0.13 -1.98 -6.39
C GLN A 35 -1.42 -1.19 -6.25
N ALA A 36 -1.74 -0.72 -5.03
CA ALA A 36 -2.93 0.11 -4.78
C ALA A 36 -2.88 1.45 -5.53
N ILE A 37 -1.72 2.12 -5.56
CA ILE A 37 -1.52 3.37 -6.31
C ILE A 37 -1.65 3.11 -7.81
N GLU A 38 -1.00 2.06 -8.33
CA GLU A 38 -1.09 1.69 -9.76
C GLU A 38 -2.53 1.37 -10.16
N PHE A 39 -3.25 0.60 -9.35
CA PHE A 39 -4.67 0.30 -9.55
C PHE A 39 -5.50 1.58 -9.59
N TYR A 40 -5.28 2.48 -8.63
CA TYR A 40 -6.01 3.75 -8.58
C TYR A 40 -5.75 4.60 -9.83
N ILE A 41 -4.49 4.74 -10.26
CA ILE A 41 -4.14 5.52 -11.45
C ILE A 41 -4.78 4.90 -12.71
N LYS A 42 -4.73 3.57 -12.86
CA LYS A 42 -5.29 2.87 -14.03
C LYS A 42 -6.80 2.97 -14.14
N ASN A 43 -7.53 3.06 -13.03
CA ASN A 43 -8.99 3.16 -13.02
C ASN A 43 -9.52 4.60 -13.00
N LYS A 44 -8.61 5.59 -12.89
CA LYS A 44 -8.97 7.01 -12.91
C LYS A 44 -8.82 7.66 -14.29
N GLY A 45 -8.26 6.93 -15.27
CA GLY A 45 -8.21 7.29 -16.69
C GLY A 45 -9.18 6.42 -17.48
#